data_AF-A0A529FRK0-F1
#
_entry.id   AF-A0A529FRK0-F1
#
_cell.length_a   1.000
_cell.length_b   1.000
_cell.length_c   1.000
_cell.angle_alpha   90.00
_cell.angle_beta   90.00
_cell.angle_gamma   90.00
#
_symmetry.space_group_name_H-M   'P 1'
#
loop_
_entity.id
_entity.type
_entity.pdbx_description
1 polymer ?
#
loop_
_entity_poly.entity_id
_entity_poly.type
_entity_poly.pdbx_seq_one_letter_code
_entity_poly.pdbx_strand_id
1 'polypeptide(L)'
;MALPAAIEKLRGSTAASNADRRDFLGMIFDHMLAVGAIASVVRPVYGKDTVYQLAVPDIGNVAIIQKGCPDGAHSSVAWSVPSWAVETYLWWLCPSLASEPGEHVFKGVNRLRRRFFSDAPDTLDGIIFHNDLCGSDLRPCPKMGRAVEIGGNRIPPPCIWIMPERGQGPDFNWDGRRQRRFPAVLLSSFNVDAGNASVLTGYIGFHQGVRGIRTTVASRFGPGRLTTFRS
;
A
#
# COMPACT_ATOMS: atom_id res chain seq x y z
N MET A 1 -3.28 -0.64 -32.34
CA MET A 1 -3.79 0.62 -31.77
C MET A 1 -5.14 0.33 -31.11
N ALA A 2 -5.19 0.22 -29.78
CA ALA A 2 -6.43 0.09 -29.00
C ALA A 2 -6.14 0.43 -27.52
N LEU A 3 -5.72 1.67 -27.25
CA LEU A 3 -5.39 2.18 -25.92
C LEU A 3 -6.29 3.35 -25.43
N PRO A 4 -6.98 4.15 -26.26
CA PRO A 4 -7.76 5.28 -25.74
C PRO A 4 -9.02 4.90 -24.94
N ALA A 5 -9.77 3.87 -25.37
CA ALA A 5 -11.11 3.59 -24.85
C ALA A 5 -11.12 3.01 -23.41
N ALA A 6 -10.05 2.33 -22.99
CA ALA A 6 -9.92 1.83 -21.62
C ALA A 6 -9.60 2.96 -20.62
N ILE A 7 -8.98 4.05 -21.09
CA ILE A 7 -8.48 5.15 -20.27
C ILE A 7 -9.61 6.11 -19.88
N GLU A 8 -10.61 6.34 -20.75
CA GLU A 8 -11.77 7.18 -20.41
C GLU A 8 -12.70 6.53 -19.37
N LYS A 9 -12.72 5.19 -19.28
CA LYS A 9 -13.58 4.47 -18.33
C LYS A 9 -13.15 4.64 -16.88
N LEU A 10 -11.85 4.89 -16.64
CA LEU A 10 -11.30 5.13 -15.30
C LEU A 10 -11.75 6.47 -14.70
N ARG A 11 -12.26 7.41 -15.52
CA ARG A 11 -12.64 8.76 -15.07
C ARG A 11 -14.06 8.88 -14.50
N GLY A 12 -14.88 7.83 -14.55
CA GLY A 12 -16.34 7.98 -14.41
C GLY A 12 -17.06 7.13 -13.36
N SER A 13 -16.41 6.23 -12.61
CA SER A 13 -17.14 5.32 -11.70
C SER A 13 -16.99 5.72 -10.22
N THR A 14 -18.09 6.16 -9.62
CA THR A 14 -18.26 6.38 -8.16
C THR A 14 -18.19 5.09 -7.32
N ALA A 15 -17.85 3.96 -7.96
CA ALA A 15 -17.29 2.78 -7.33
C ALA A 15 -16.43 2.05 -8.38
N ALA A 16 -15.10 2.21 -8.31
CA ALA A 16 -14.20 1.48 -9.20
C ALA A 16 -14.45 -0.03 -9.06
N SER A 17 -14.76 -0.67 -10.18
CA SER A 17 -14.98 -2.11 -10.23
C SER A 17 -13.68 -2.85 -9.86
N ASN A 18 -13.77 -4.14 -9.50
CA ASN A 18 -12.56 -4.93 -9.30
C ASN A 18 -11.70 -5.00 -10.58
N ALA A 19 -12.27 -4.77 -11.76
CA ALA A 19 -11.50 -4.66 -13.00
C ALA A 19 -10.66 -3.38 -13.02
N ASP A 20 -11.30 -2.24 -12.76
CA ASP A 20 -10.62 -0.93 -12.75
C ASP A 20 -9.46 -0.89 -11.74
N ARG A 21 -9.65 -1.51 -10.56
CA ARG A 21 -8.58 -1.65 -9.54
C ARG A 21 -7.39 -2.47 -10.03
N ARG A 22 -7.65 -3.56 -10.76
CA ARG A 22 -6.59 -4.41 -11.34
C ARG A 22 -5.87 -3.68 -12.45
N ASP A 23 -6.60 -2.97 -13.29
CA ASP A 23 -6.03 -2.23 -14.42
C ASP A 23 -5.13 -1.11 -13.90
N PHE A 24 -5.58 -0.36 -12.89
CA PHE A 24 -4.76 0.62 -12.19
C PHE A 24 -3.47 0.01 -11.64
N LEU A 25 -3.57 -1.06 -10.84
CA LEU A 25 -2.40 -1.68 -10.24
C LEU A 25 -1.46 -2.29 -11.29
N GLY A 26 -2.03 -2.90 -12.34
CA GLY A 26 -1.30 -3.43 -13.49
C GLY A 26 -0.50 -2.36 -14.21
N MET A 27 -1.10 -1.19 -14.47
CA MET A 27 -0.39 -0.06 -15.08
C MET A 27 0.80 0.42 -14.24
N ILE A 28 0.67 0.43 -12.91
CA ILE A 28 1.80 0.76 -12.02
C ILE A 28 2.92 -0.27 -12.16
N PHE A 29 2.61 -1.57 -12.17
CA PHE A 29 3.64 -2.61 -12.31
C PHE A 29 4.27 -2.65 -13.70
N ASP A 30 3.50 -2.39 -14.76
CA ASP A 30 4.03 -2.26 -16.12
C ASP A 30 4.98 -1.05 -16.22
N HIS A 31 4.65 0.05 -15.56
CA HIS A 31 5.56 1.20 -15.44
C HIS A 31 6.83 0.83 -14.65
N MET A 32 6.70 0.13 -13.52
CA MET A 32 7.85 -0.34 -12.74
C MET A 32 8.77 -1.28 -13.56
N LEU A 33 8.21 -2.12 -14.44
CA LEU A 33 8.99 -2.91 -15.39
C LEU A 33 9.71 -2.02 -16.40
N ALA A 34 9.01 -1.07 -17.00
CA ALA A 34 9.54 -0.20 -18.05
C ALA A 34 10.73 0.65 -17.55
N VAL A 35 10.69 1.11 -16.29
CA VAL A 35 11.79 1.86 -15.67
C VAL A 35 12.85 0.97 -15.01
N GLY A 36 12.73 -0.35 -15.11
CA GLY A 36 13.69 -1.31 -14.55
C GLY A 36 13.67 -1.44 -13.03
N ALA A 37 12.64 -0.94 -12.34
CA ALA A 37 12.50 -1.07 -10.88
C ALA A 37 12.21 -2.51 -10.46
N ILE A 38 11.56 -3.29 -11.32
CA ILE A 38 11.34 -4.74 -11.14
C ILE A 38 11.74 -5.47 -12.41
N ALA A 39 12.17 -6.73 -12.26
CA ALA A 39 12.57 -7.59 -13.36
C ALA A 39 11.38 -8.32 -14.01
N SER A 40 10.37 -8.68 -13.21
CA SER A 40 9.14 -9.32 -13.70
C SER A 40 7.97 -9.12 -12.73
N VAL A 41 6.75 -9.30 -13.23
CA VAL A 41 5.51 -9.39 -12.45
C VAL A 41 4.72 -10.62 -12.86
N VAL A 42 4.39 -11.48 -11.90
CA VAL A 42 3.38 -12.54 -12.07
C VAL A 42 2.07 -12.00 -11.54
N ARG A 43 1.06 -11.91 -12.42
CA ARG A 43 -0.27 -11.42 -12.08
C ARG A 43 -1.13 -12.58 -11.54
N PRO A 44 -2.02 -12.31 -10.56
CA PRO A 44 -2.88 -13.33 -9.99
C PRO A 44 -3.86 -13.88 -11.02
N VAL A 45 -4.24 -15.16 -10.87
CA VAL A 45 -5.36 -15.73 -11.63
C VAL A 45 -6.65 -15.34 -10.94
N TYR A 46 -7.49 -14.56 -11.63
CA TYR A 46 -8.71 -14.03 -11.05
C TYR A 46 -9.68 -15.15 -10.61
N GLY A 47 -10.33 -14.95 -9.46
CA GLY A 47 -11.18 -15.96 -8.83
C GLY A 47 -10.42 -16.99 -7.99
N LYS A 48 -9.10 -17.07 -8.13
CA LYS A 48 -8.23 -17.95 -7.34
C LYS A 48 -7.51 -17.19 -6.22
N ASP A 49 -6.85 -16.08 -6.56
CA ASP A 49 -6.17 -15.23 -5.58
C ASP A 49 -6.09 -13.75 -6.04
N THR A 50 -5.42 -12.93 -5.23
CA THR A 50 -5.24 -11.48 -5.45
C THR A 50 -3.79 -11.06 -5.25
N VAL A 51 -2.87 -12.02 -5.34
CA VAL A 51 -1.46 -11.84 -4.97
C VAL A 51 -0.63 -11.67 -6.23
N TYR A 52 0.01 -10.52 -6.36
CA TYR A 52 1.02 -10.26 -7.37
C TYR A 52 2.38 -10.66 -6.81
N GLN A 53 3.21 -11.29 -7.63
CA GLN A 53 4.60 -11.57 -7.31
C GLN A 53 5.49 -10.66 -8.17
N LEU A 54 6.27 -9.80 -7.51
CA LEU A 54 7.23 -8.92 -8.16
C LEU A 54 8.63 -9.48 -7.96
N ALA A 55 9.36 -9.75 -9.04
CA ALA A 55 10.78 -10.08 -8.93
C ALA A 55 11.56 -8.76 -8.84
N VAL A 56 12.09 -8.45 -7.67
CA VAL A 56 12.76 -7.17 -7.41
C VAL A 56 14.28 -7.37 -7.37
N PRO A 57 15.06 -6.68 -8.23
CA PRO A 57 16.52 -6.77 -8.23
C PRO A 57 17.12 -6.56 -6.84
N ASP A 58 18.13 -7.37 -6.49
CA ASP A 58 18.86 -7.36 -5.21
C ASP A 58 18.03 -7.61 -3.94
N ILE A 59 16.70 -7.76 -4.07
CA ILE A 59 15.77 -7.99 -2.96
C ILE A 59 15.23 -9.42 -2.98
N GLY A 60 14.72 -9.88 -4.12
CA GLY A 60 14.01 -11.15 -4.26
C GLY A 60 12.53 -10.94 -4.59
N ASN A 61 11.71 -11.97 -4.35
CA ASN A 61 10.29 -11.95 -4.69
C ASN A 61 9.48 -11.20 -3.63
N VAL A 62 8.83 -10.11 -4.02
CA VAL A 62 7.92 -9.34 -3.16
C VAL A 62 6.47 -9.69 -3.49
N ALA A 63 5.66 -9.95 -2.46
CA ALA A 63 4.23 -10.21 -2.62
C ALA A 63 3.43 -8.92 -2.41
N ILE A 64 2.56 -8.59 -3.37
CA ILE A 64 1.56 -7.53 -3.22
C ILE A 64 0.17 -8.14 -3.20
N ILE A 65 -0.53 -8.00 -2.07
CA ILE A 65 -1.88 -8.51 -1.88
C ILE A 65 -2.87 -7.38 -2.19
N GLN A 66 -3.54 -7.47 -3.34
CA GLN A 66 -4.51 -6.47 -3.78
C GLN A 66 -5.79 -6.54 -2.95
N LYS A 67 -6.19 -5.43 -2.34
CA LYS A 67 -7.44 -5.33 -1.56
C LYS A 67 -8.22 -4.06 -1.93
N GLY A 68 -9.54 -4.10 -1.73
CA GLY A 68 -10.43 -2.94 -1.88
C GLY A 68 -10.36 -2.00 -0.67
N CYS A 69 -11.44 -1.25 -0.44
CA CYS A 69 -11.54 -0.42 0.77
C CYS A 69 -11.40 -1.27 2.04
N PRO A 70 -10.69 -0.78 3.08
CA PRO A 70 -10.51 -1.47 4.35
C PRO A 70 -11.76 -1.46 5.26
N ASP A 71 -12.93 -1.74 4.69
CA ASP A 71 -14.24 -1.69 5.33
C ASP A 71 -14.65 -3.01 6.00
N GLY A 72 -14.14 -4.15 5.53
CA GLY A 72 -14.52 -5.48 5.99
C GLY A 72 -13.38 -6.49 6.11
N ALA A 73 -13.73 -7.72 6.48
CA ALA A 73 -12.78 -8.81 6.72
C ALA A 73 -12.01 -9.22 5.45
N HIS A 74 -12.69 -9.33 4.31
CA HIS A 74 -12.07 -9.68 3.03
C HIS A 74 -10.97 -8.72 2.59
N SER A 75 -11.16 -7.42 2.85
CA SER A 75 -10.23 -6.35 2.48
C SER A 75 -9.11 -6.14 3.49
N SER A 76 -9.24 -6.67 4.72
CA SER A 76 -8.32 -6.35 5.82
C SER A 76 -7.58 -7.56 6.37
N VAL A 77 -8.24 -8.70 6.57
CA VAL A 77 -7.67 -9.84 7.33
C VAL A 77 -7.76 -11.18 6.61
N ALA A 78 -8.55 -11.35 5.55
CA ALA A 78 -8.62 -12.62 4.82
C ALA A 78 -7.53 -12.67 3.72
N TRP A 79 -6.32 -13.07 4.11
CA TRP A 79 -5.16 -13.25 3.24
C TRP A 79 -4.17 -14.22 3.89
N SER A 80 -3.14 -14.64 3.17
CA SER A 80 -1.98 -15.35 3.71
C SER A 80 -0.71 -14.80 3.08
N VAL A 81 0.38 -14.75 3.85
CA VAL A 81 1.70 -14.44 3.31
C VAL A 81 2.23 -15.65 2.55
N PRO A 82 2.58 -15.51 1.27
CA PRO A 82 3.20 -16.59 0.52
C PRO A 82 4.60 -16.92 1.07
N SER A 83 4.92 -18.21 1.19
CA SER A 83 6.22 -18.66 1.73
C SER A 83 7.43 -18.28 0.86
N TRP A 84 7.21 -17.95 -0.42
CA TRP A 84 8.25 -17.51 -1.35
C TRP A 84 8.58 -16.01 -1.22
N ALA A 85 7.78 -15.24 -0.48
CA ALA A 85 7.90 -13.79 -0.44
C ALA A 85 8.92 -13.33 0.60
N VAL A 86 9.89 -12.51 0.18
CA VAL A 86 10.89 -11.91 1.10
C VAL A 86 10.32 -10.69 1.83
N GLU A 87 9.39 -10.00 1.19
CA GLU A 87 8.55 -8.95 1.78
C GLU A 87 7.12 -9.06 1.22
N THR A 88 6.11 -8.77 2.05
CA THR A 88 4.70 -8.83 1.69
C THR A 88 3.96 -7.57 2.12
N TYR A 89 3.27 -6.95 1.17
CA TYR A 89 2.51 -5.73 1.39
C TYR A 89 1.04 -5.92 1.05
N LEU A 90 0.18 -5.33 1.87
CA LEU A 90 -1.23 -5.21 1.54
C LEU A 90 -1.46 -3.87 0.82
N TRP A 91 -2.02 -3.90 -0.39
CA TRP A 91 -2.29 -2.71 -1.18
C TRP A 91 -3.79 -2.43 -1.22
N TRP A 92 -4.23 -1.38 -0.51
CA TRP A 92 -5.61 -0.91 -0.49
C TRP A 92 -5.90 0.06 -1.65
N LEU A 93 -6.79 -0.36 -2.54
CA LEU A 93 -7.33 0.42 -3.65
C LEU A 93 -8.75 0.89 -3.29
N CYS A 94 -8.83 1.98 -2.54
CA CYS A 94 -10.09 2.51 -2.03
C CYS A 94 -10.50 3.82 -2.72
N PRO A 95 -11.43 3.78 -3.68
CA PRO A 95 -11.96 4.97 -4.35
C PRO A 95 -13.01 5.72 -3.52
N SER A 96 -13.33 5.27 -2.29
CA SER A 96 -14.35 5.93 -1.47
C SER A 96 -13.96 7.36 -1.12
N LEU A 97 -14.85 8.31 -1.38
CA LEU A 97 -14.72 9.72 -0.97
C LEU A 97 -15.42 10.01 0.38
N ALA A 98 -15.96 8.98 1.04
CA ALA A 98 -16.67 9.15 2.31
C ALA A 98 -15.78 9.60 3.47
N SER A 99 -14.46 9.41 3.36
CA SER A 99 -13.48 9.84 4.35
C SER A 99 -12.12 10.09 3.68
N GLU A 100 -11.27 10.84 4.37
CA GLU A 100 -9.88 11.02 3.94
C GLU A 100 -9.11 9.69 3.97
N PRO A 101 -8.11 9.47 3.09
CA PRO A 101 -7.33 8.23 3.02
C PRO A 101 -6.77 7.76 4.36
N GLY A 102 -6.33 8.68 5.21
CA GLY A 102 -5.78 8.35 6.53
C GLY A 102 -6.78 7.66 7.45
N GLU A 103 -8.06 8.03 7.40
CA GLU A 103 -9.11 7.42 8.21
C GLU A 103 -9.41 5.99 7.73
N HIS A 104 -9.45 5.77 6.42
CA HIS A 104 -9.57 4.42 5.86
C HIS A 104 -8.41 3.53 6.29
N VAL A 105 -7.17 4.03 6.18
CA VAL A 105 -5.97 3.29 6.61
C VAL A 105 -6.05 2.97 8.10
N PHE A 106 -6.42 3.93 8.96
CA PHE A 106 -6.55 3.68 10.39
C PHE A 106 -7.59 2.60 10.73
N LYS A 107 -8.78 2.65 10.11
CA LYS A 107 -9.82 1.62 10.28
C LYS A 107 -9.30 0.24 9.87
N GLY A 108 -8.61 0.14 8.74
CA GLY A 108 -8.00 -1.11 8.27
C GLY A 108 -6.92 -1.66 9.21
N VAL A 109 -6.03 -0.79 9.68
CA VAL A 109 -4.96 -1.15 10.62
C VAL A 109 -5.55 -1.63 11.95
N ASN A 110 -6.62 -1.01 12.46
CA ASN A 110 -7.31 -1.47 13.66
C ASN A 110 -7.92 -2.87 13.52
N ARG A 111 -8.32 -3.27 12.30
CA ARG A 111 -8.75 -4.65 12.02
C ARG A 111 -7.57 -5.61 11.97
N LEU A 112 -6.48 -5.19 11.32
CA LEU A 112 -5.23 -5.96 11.24
C LEU A 112 -4.62 -6.23 12.62
N ARG A 113 -4.79 -5.32 13.58
CA ARG A 113 -4.35 -5.46 14.96
C ARG A 113 -4.71 -6.82 15.55
N ARG A 114 -5.96 -7.30 15.38
CA ARG A 114 -6.37 -8.61 15.92
C ARG A 114 -5.56 -9.76 15.33
N ARG A 115 -5.25 -9.70 14.03
CA ARG A 115 -4.41 -10.70 13.36
C ARG A 115 -2.94 -10.56 13.77
N PHE A 116 -2.46 -9.35 14.01
CA PHE A 116 -1.11 -9.09 14.49
C PHE A 116 -0.86 -9.72 15.88
N PHE A 117 -1.85 -9.68 16.77
CA PHE A 117 -1.75 -10.25 18.11
C PHE A 117 -2.25 -11.70 18.23
N SER A 118 -2.67 -12.34 17.14
CA SER A 118 -3.11 -13.74 17.16
C SER A 118 -1.94 -14.69 16.85
N ASP A 119 -2.18 -16.00 17.03
CA ASP A 119 -1.23 -17.07 16.67
C ASP A 119 -1.10 -17.30 15.15
N ALA A 120 -1.48 -16.31 14.34
CA ALA A 120 -1.34 -16.40 12.89
C ALA A 120 0.17 -16.50 12.57
N PRO A 121 0.62 -17.48 11.78
CA PRO A 121 2.05 -17.69 11.55
C PRO A 121 2.69 -16.58 10.70
N ASP A 122 1.87 -15.71 10.12
CA ASP A 122 2.29 -14.70 9.16
C ASP A 122 2.06 -13.25 9.63
N THR A 123 2.88 -12.36 9.06
CA THR A 123 2.83 -10.91 9.28
C THR A 123 3.06 -10.18 7.97
N LEU A 124 2.44 -9.01 7.82
CA LEU A 124 2.76 -8.10 6.71
C LEU A 124 4.01 -7.31 7.04
N ASP A 125 4.80 -6.99 6.02
CA ASP A 125 5.93 -6.07 6.12
C ASP A 125 5.47 -4.61 6.01
N GLY A 126 4.33 -4.36 5.36
CA GLY A 126 3.74 -3.03 5.29
C GLY A 126 2.39 -2.96 4.60
N ILE A 127 1.90 -1.74 4.48
CA ILE A 127 0.63 -1.37 3.87
C ILE A 127 0.88 -0.26 2.85
N ILE A 128 0.21 -0.37 1.71
CA ILE A 128 0.22 0.62 0.64
C ILE A 128 -1.22 1.09 0.42
N PHE A 129 -1.43 2.41 0.35
CA PHE A 129 -2.70 3.01 -0.04
C PHE A 129 -2.49 3.84 -1.29
N HIS A 130 -3.13 3.43 -2.38
CA HIS A 130 -3.07 4.13 -3.65
C HIS A 130 -4.15 3.62 -4.60
N ASN A 131 -4.80 4.53 -5.31
CA ASN A 131 -5.79 4.22 -6.34
C ASN A 131 -5.86 5.38 -7.35
N ASP A 132 -6.64 5.17 -8.40
CA ASP A 132 -6.92 6.05 -9.52
C ASP A 132 -7.39 7.47 -9.12
N LEU A 133 -8.03 7.65 -7.96
CA LEU A 133 -8.43 8.99 -7.51
C LEU A 133 -7.27 9.81 -6.92
N CYS A 134 -6.17 9.20 -6.50
CA CYS A 134 -5.08 9.93 -5.85
C CYS A 134 -4.46 10.98 -6.79
N GLY A 135 -4.59 12.26 -6.43
CA GLY A 135 -4.05 13.35 -7.24
C GLY A 135 -5.03 13.97 -8.23
N SER A 136 -6.24 13.43 -8.32
CA SER A 136 -7.36 14.02 -9.07
C SER A 136 -7.93 15.25 -8.34
N ASP A 137 -8.78 16.01 -9.03
CA ASP A 137 -9.51 17.14 -8.43
C ASP A 137 -10.43 16.71 -7.29
N LEU A 138 -10.97 15.47 -7.35
CA LEU A 138 -11.82 14.90 -6.30
C LEU A 138 -11.03 14.44 -5.06
N ARG A 139 -9.74 14.17 -5.22
CA ARG A 139 -8.84 13.84 -4.11
C ARG A 139 -7.45 14.42 -4.37
N PRO A 140 -7.28 15.73 -4.10
CA PRO A 140 -6.00 16.41 -4.25
C PRO A 140 -4.94 15.71 -3.39
N CYS A 141 -3.77 15.47 -3.97
CA CYS A 141 -2.68 14.80 -3.27
C CYS A 141 -1.49 15.74 -3.09
N PRO A 142 -0.96 15.90 -1.87
CA PRO A 142 0.23 16.74 -1.66
C PRO A 142 1.48 16.18 -2.35
N LYS A 143 1.45 14.92 -2.81
CA LYS A 143 2.55 14.28 -3.54
C LYS A 143 2.50 14.55 -5.06
N MET A 144 1.53 15.35 -5.54
CA MET A 144 1.42 15.66 -6.98
C MET A 144 2.64 16.35 -7.58
N GLY A 145 3.42 17.09 -6.77
CA GLY A 145 4.71 17.64 -7.21
C GLY A 145 5.77 16.58 -7.57
N ARG A 146 5.51 15.30 -7.26
CA ARG A 146 6.37 14.15 -7.57
C ARG A 146 5.67 13.13 -8.48
N ALA A 147 4.56 13.52 -9.13
CA ALA A 147 3.84 12.64 -10.02
C ALA A 147 4.64 12.32 -11.29
N VAL A 148 4.41 11.12 -11.84
CA VAL A 148 4.98 10.68 -13.11
C VAL A 148 3.86 10.36 -14.10
N GLU A 149 4.15 10.40 -15.38
CA GLU A 149 3.20 10.04 -16.43
C GLU A 149 3.13 8.51 -16.58
N ILE A 150 1.96 7.94 -16.32
CA ILE A 150 1.69 6.51 -16.51
C ILE A 150 0.39 6.39 -17.29
N GLY A 151 0.46 5.80 -18.49
CA GLY A 151 -0.72 5.64 -19.35
C GLY A 151 -1.41 6.97 -19.69
N GLY A 152 -0.66 8.08 -19.78
CA GLY A 152 -1.18 9.42 -20.07
C GLY A 152 -1.85 10.12 -18.88
N ASN A 153 -1.72 9.59 -17.67
CA ASN A 153 -2.19 10.22 -16.45
C ASN A 153 -1.01 10.58 -15.55
N ARG A 154 -1.13 11.73 -14.87
CA ARG A 154 -0.21 12.15 -13.81
C ARG A 154 -0.53 11.43 -12.53
N ILE A 155 0.28 10.44 -12.16
CA ILE A 155 0.04 9.61 -10.99
C ILE A 155 1.08 9.94 -9.90
N PRO A 156 0.67 10.36 -8.68
CA PRO A 156 1.58 10.64 -7.59
C PRO A 156 2.15 9.35 -6.97
N PRO A 157 3.26 9.43 -6.22
CA PRO A 157 3.76 8.30 -5.46
C PRO A 157 2.75 7.80 -4.41
N PRO A 158 2.67 6.48 -4.17
CA PRO A 158 1.73 5.89 -3.21
C PRO A 158 2.05 6.28 -1.76
N CYS A 159 1.07 6.14 -0.87
CA CYS A 159 1.30 6.22 0.58
C CYS A 159 1.66 4.84 1.13
N ILE A 160 2.76 4.76 1.88
CA ILE A 160 3.33 3.49 2.36
C ILE A 160 3.54 3.60 3.86
N TRP A 161 3.18 2.55 4.60
CA TRP A 161 3.47 2.42 6.03
C TRP A 161 4.09 1.07 6.33
N ILE A 162 5.16 1.06 7.11
CA ILE A 162 5.82 -0.17 7.54
C ILE A 162 5.13 -0.72 8.77
N MET A 163 4.84 -2.02 8.76
CA MET A 163 4.28 -2.73 9.92
C MET A 163 5.38 -2.99 10.96
N PRO A 164 5.05 -2.97 12.26
CA PRO A 164 6.00 -3.35 13.30
C PRO A 164 6.31 -4.86 13.20
N GLU A 165 7.43 -5.26 13.77
CA GLU A 165 7.78 -6.67 13.93
C GLU A 165 7.06 -7.26 15.14
N ARG A 166 6.61 -8.52 15.04
CA ARG A 166 6.14 -9.25 16.23
C ARG A 166 7.34 -9.61 17.08
N GLY A 167 7.21 -9.37 18.37
CA GLY A 167 8.25 -9.62 19.36
C GLY A 167 7.64 -9.84 20.74
N GLN A 168 8.48 -9.69 21.76
CA GLN A 168 8.07 -9.80 23.15
C GLN A 168 7.79 -8.42 23.74
N GLY A 169 6.73 -8.30 24.55
CA GLY A 169 6.41 -7.09 25.29
C GLY A 169 5.14 -6.35 24.80
N PRO A 170 4.80 -5.21 25.43
CA PRO A 170 3.58 -4.48 25.12
C PRO A 170 3.74 -3.47 23.98
N ASP A 171 4.97 -3.07 23.63
CA ASP A 171 5.26 -1.99 22.71
C ASP A 171 5.83 -2.49 21.37
N PHE A 172 5.08 -2.26 20.31
CA PHE A 172 5.42 -2.65 18.94
C PHE A 172 5.47 -1.42 18.07
N ASN A 173 6.66 -0.87 17.87
CA ASN A 173 6.88 0.18 16.87
C ASN A 173 7.91 -0.34 15.87
N TRP A 174 7.79 0.08 14.61
CA TRP A 174 8.92 -0.12 13.69
C TRP A 174 10.09 0.74 14.18
N ASP A 175 11.16 0.07 14.58
CA ASP A 175 12.37 0.69 15.14
C ASP A 175 13.48 0.90 14.11
N GLY A 176 13.21 0.58 12.84
CA GLY A 176 14.18 0.70 11.75
C GLY A 176 15.21 -0.42 11.67
N ARG A 177 15.23 -1.37 12.62
CA ARG A 177 16.23 -2.47 12.63
C ARG A 177 16.05 -3.40 11.44
N ARG A 178 14.80 -3.75 11.11
CA ARG A 178 14.50 -4.49 9.88
C ARG A 178 14.36 -3.50 8.72
N GLN A 179 15.33 -3.55 7.81
CA GLN A 179 15.33 -2.76 6.59
C GLN A 179 14.25 -3.31 5.63
N ARG A 180 13.30 -2.46 5.28
CA ARG A 180 12.32 -2.70 4.21
C ARG A 180 12.84 -2.05 2.96
N ARG A 181 13.17 -2.86 1.96
CA ARG A 181 13.84 -2.37 0.75
C ARG A 181 12.85 -2.10 -0.37
N PHE A 182 11.74 -2.84 -0.43
CA PHE A 182 10.73 -2.63 -1.47
C PHE A 182 10.13 -1.21 -1.51
N PRO A 183 9.85 -0.51 -0.38
CA PRO A 183 9.29 0.84 -0.43
C PRO A 183 10.17 1.82 -1.20
N ALA A 184 11.50 1.72 -1.06
CA ALA A 184 12.43 2.55 -1.80
C ALA A 184 12.39 2.24 -3.31
N VAL A 185 12.30 0.96 -3.68
CA VAL A 185 12.17 0.53 -5.09
C VAL A 185 10.83 0.97 -5.70
N LEU A 186 9.73 0.85 -4.96
CA LEU A 186 8.44 1.33 -5.42
C LEU A 186 8.48 2.85 -5.63
N LEU A 187 9.03 3.60 -4.68
CA LEU A 187 9.11 5.05 -4.78
C LEU A 187 10.09 5.52 -5.87
N SER A 188 11.17 4.77 -6.16
CA SER A 188 12.11 5.13 -7.24
C SER A 188 11.45 5.13 -8.61
N SER A 189 10.43 4.30 -8.84
CA SER A 189 9.61 4.35 -10.06
C SER A 189 8.84 5.66 -10.27
N PHE A 190 8.75 6.48 -9.22
CA PHE A 190 8.20 7.85 -9.24
C PHE A 190 9.29 8.93 -9.15
N ASN A 191 10.54 8.60 -9.53
CA ASN A 191 11.70 9.49 -9.44
C ASN A 191 11.99 10.00 -8.01
N VAL A 192 11.70 9.18 -7.00
CA VAL A 192 12.04 9.47 -5.61
C VAL A 192 13.33 8.73 -5.25
N ASP A 193 14.39 9.48 -4.95
CA ASP A 193 15.65 8.91 -4.45
C ASP A 193 15.48 8.27 -3.06
N ALA A 194 16.46 7.44 -2.66
CA ALA A 194 16.44 6.72 -1.39
C ALA A 194 16.34 7.63 -0.15
N GLY A 195 16.95 8.82 -0.19
CA GLY A 195 16.88 9.79 0.91
C GLY A 195 15.45 10.31 1.10
N ASN A 196 14.82 10.72 0.00
CA ASN A 196 13.43 11.18 -0.03
C ASN A 196 12.42 10.04 0.22
N ALA A 197 12.76 8.79 -0.12
CA ALA A 197 11.90 7.64 0.13
C ALA A 197 11.58 7.48 1.62
N SER A 198 12.59 7.64 2.49
CA SER A 198 12.42 7.55 3.94
C SER A 198 11.45 8.59 4.53
N VAL A 199 11.31 9.75 3.87
CA VAL A 199 10.40 10.84 4.24
C VAL A 199 8.97 10.57 3.73
N LEU A 200 8.82 9.76 2.69
CA LEU A 200 7.53 9.39 2.11
C LEU A 200 6.96 8.08 2.68
N THR A 201 7.77 7.34 3.42
CA THR A 201 7.40 6.11 4.11
C THR A 201 7.06 6.38 5.58
N GLY A 202 5.84 6.05 5.96
CA GLY A 202 5.35 6.09 7.34
C GLY A 202 5.59 4.78 8.09
N TYR A 203 5.10 4.70 9.32
CA TYR A 203 5.13 3.48 10.12
C TYR A 203 3.81 3.27 10.87
N ILE A 204 3.58 2.01 11.23
CA ILE A 204 2.50 1.56 12.11
C ILE A 204 3.11 1.12 13.43
N GLY A 205 2.39 1.38 14.52
CA GLY A 205 2.72 0.88 15.84
C GLY A 205 1.50 0.41 16.60
N PHE A 206 1.72 -0.53 17.51
CA PHE A 206 0.73 -1.03 18.47
C PHE A 206 1.30 -0.96 19.87
N HIS A 207 0.49 -0.56 20.84
CA HIS A 207 0.81 -0.64 22.26
C HIS A 207 -0.31 -1.40 22.98
N GLN A 208 0.01 -2.56 23.56
CA GLN A 208 -0.91 -3.37 24.34
C GLN A 208 -0.80 -3.00 25.82
N GLY A 209 -1.74 -2.18 26.30
CA GLY A 209 -1.84 -1.77 27.70
C GLY A 209 -3.03 -2.42 28.42
N VAL A 210 -3.17 -2.11 29.71
CA VAL A 210 -4.28 -2.60 30.56
C VAL A 210 -5.65 -2.21 30.03
N ARG A 211 -5.76 -1.04 29.37
CA ARG A 211 -7.01 -0.50 28.82
C ARG A 211 -7.32 -0.98 27.40
N GLY A 212 -6.52 -1.91 26.87
CA GLY A 212 -6.62 -2.40 25.50
C GLY A 212 -5.44 -1.99 24.64
N ILE A 213 -5.60 -2.14 23.32
CA ILE A 213 -4.51 -1.92 22.37
C ILE A 213 -4.68 -0.55 21.71
N ARG A 214 -3.67 0.29 21.84
CA ARG A 214 -3.57 1.55 21.12
C ARG A 214 -2.86 1.35 19.80
N THR A 215 -3.43 1.89 18.73
CA THR A 215 -2.83 1.88 17.38
C THR A 215 -2.23 3.24 17.09
N THR A 216 -1.10 3.27 16.39
CA THR A 216 -0.48 4.47 15.82
C THR A 216 -0.28 4.23 14.33
N VAL A 217 -0.74 5.17 13.50
CA VAL A 217 -0.41 5.24 12.08
C VAL A 217 0.27 6.58 11.87
N ALA A 218 1.53 6.60 11.48
CA ALA A 218 2.31 7.82 11.35
C ALA A 218 2.76 8.02 9.89
N SER A 219 2.29 9.10 9.27
CA SER A 219 2.74 9.54 7.94
C SER A 219 3.82 10.61 8.10
N ARG A 220 4.91 10.51 7.34
CA ARG A 220 6.04 11.46 7.40
C ARG A 220 5.98 12.59 6.37
N PHE A 221 4.99 12.56 5.47
CA PHE A 221 4.81 13.55 4.41
C PHE A 221 3.40 14.16 4.41
N GLY A 222 3.31 15.44 4.02
CA GLY A 222 2.06 16.21 3.94
C GLY A 222 1.86 17.19 5.11
N PRO A 223 0.87 18.10 5.00
CA PRO A 223 0.64 19.18 5.96
C PRO A 223 0.34 18.70 7.39
N GLY A 224 -0.03 17.43 7.56
CA GLY A 224 -0.24 16.83 8.87
C GLY A 224 1.03 16.43 9.62
N ARG A 225 2.18 16.21 8.95
CA ARG A 225 3.51 15.67 9.44
C ARG A 225 3.52 14.52 10.47
N LEU A 226 2.35 14.13 10.99
CA LEU A 226 2.07 13.15 12.02
C LEU A 226 0.53 13.04 12.17
N THR A 227 -0.19 12.47 11.20
CA THR A 227 -1.61 12.13 11.43
C THR A 227 -1.70 10.91 12.35
N THR A 228 -1.40 11.09 13.63
CA THR A 228 -1.51 10.00 14.61
C THR A 228 -2.95 9.83 15.01
N PHE A 229 -3.61 8.88 14.36
CA PHE A 229 -4.87 8.35 14.87
C PHE A 229 -4.58 7.56 16.14
N ARG A 230 -5.18 7.97 17.26
CA ARG A 230 -5.10 7.28 18.55
C ARG A 230 -6.51 6.78 18.88
N SER A 231 -6.60 5.51 19.24
CA SER A 231 -7.79 4.90 19.86
C SER A 231 -7.40 4.31 21.20
#